data_AF-A0A2X2WAN9-F1
#
_entry.id   AF-A0A2X2WAN9-F1
#
_cell.length_a   1.000
_cell.length_b   1.000
_cell.length_c   1.000
_cell.angle_alpha   90.00
_cell.angle_beta   90.00
_cell.angle_gamma   90.00
#
_symmetry.space_group_name_H-M   'P 1'
#
loop_
_entity.id
_entity.type
_entity.pdbx_description
1 polymer ?
#
loop_
_entity_poly.entity_id
_entity_poly.type
_entity_poly.pdbx_seq_one_letter_code
_entity_poly.pdbx_strand_id
1 'polypeptide(L)' 'MKYRIAFAITLFTLSAGSYANTLCQEKEQDIQKEISYAEKHNNQNRINGLNKALSELRANCTDSKLRC' A
#
# COMPACT_ATOMS: atom_id res chain seq x y z
N MET A 1 -48.60 -22.96 4.75
CA MET A 1 -47.54 -23.89 4.30
C MET A 1 -47.12 -23.56 2.87
N LYS A 2 -46.18 -22.62 2.62
CA LYS A 2 -45.50 -22.50 1.29
C LYS A 2 -44.31 -21.52 1.18
N TYR A 3 -43.60 -21.21 2.27
CA TYR A 3 -42.36 -20.40 2.19
C TYR A 3 -41.18 -21.08 2.90
N ARG A 4 -41.13 -22.43 2.86
CA ARG A 4 -40.07 -23.23 3.48
C ARG A 4 -38.86 -23.48 2.57
N ILE A 5 -38.83 -22.95 1.34
CA ILE A 5 -37.74 -23.17 0.40
C ILE A 5 -37.37 -21.86 -0.28
N ALA A 6 -36.73 -20.97 0.45
CA ALA A 6 -35.82 -19.99 -0.13
C ALA A 6 -34.68 -19.72 0.85
N PHE A 7 -34.14 -20.82 1.38
CA PHE A 7 -32.76 -20.91 1.84
C PHE A 7 -31.85 -20.74 0.61
N ALA A 8 -31.79 -19.54 0.05
CA ALA A 8 -30.79 -19.18 -0.95
C ALA A 8 -29.71 -18.39 -0.23
N ILE A 9 -28.84 -19.14 0.43
CA ILE A 9 -27.61 -18.65 1.06
C ILE A 9 -26.74 -18.08 -0.06
N THR A 10 -26.78 -16.77 -0.27
CA THR A 10 -25.78 -16.08 -1.10
C THR A 10 -24.58 -15.76 -0.20
N LEU A 11 -23.70 -16.75 -0.01
CA LEU A 11 -22.37 -16.54 0.56
C LEU A 11 -21.55 -15.73 -0.44
N PHE A 12 -21.51 -14.42 -0.23
CA PHE A 12 -20.58 -13.53 -0.92
C PHE A 12 -19.19 -13.81 -0.33
N THR A 13 -18.43 -14.71 -0.94
CA THR A 13 -17.04 -14.94 -0.55
C THR A 13 -16.23 -13.71 -0.97
N LEU A 14 -15.99 -12.81 -0.01
CA LEU A 14 -15.05 -11.71 -0.17
C LEU A 14 -13.64 -12.30 -0.21
N SER A 15 -13.15 -12.60 -1.41
CA SER A 15 -11.76 -12.98 -1.62
C SER A 15 -10.89 -11.77 -1.29
N ALA A 16 -10.38 -11.69 -0.06
CA ALA A 16 -9.30 -10.78 0.27
C ALA A 16 -8.04 -11.28 -0.45
N GLY A 17 -7.76 -10.71 -1.63
CA GLY A 17 -6.49 -10.96 -2.32
C GLY A 17 -5.35 -10.58 -1.39
N SER A 18 -4.47 -11.52 -1.08
CA SER A 18 -3.25 -11.25 -0.33
C SER A 18 -2.31 -10.44 -1.22
N TYR A 19 -2.30 -9.11 -1.07
CA TYR A 19 -1.28 -8.26 -1.67
C TYR A 19 0.01 -8.49 -0.89
N ALA A 20 0.88 -9.36 -1.41
CA ALA A 20 2.26 -9.41 -0.96
C ALA A 20 2.94 -8.13 -1.47
N ASN A 21 2.86 -7.05 -0.69
CA ASN A 21 3.64 -5.85 -0.98
C ASN A 21 5.11 -6.25 -0.92
N THR A 22 5.87 -5.94 -1.97
CA THR A 22 7.33 -6.08 -1.90
C THR A 22 7.87 -5.07 -0.87
N LEU A 23 9.04 -5.33 -0.26
CA LEU A 23 9.62 -4.38 0.71
C LEU A 23 9.78 -2.98 0.10
N CYS A 24 9.99 -2.89 -1.21
CA CYS A 24 10.05 -1.59 -1.86
C CYS A 24 8.70 -0.88 -1.93
N GLN A 25 7.60 -1.62 -2.14
CA GLN A 25 6.26 -1.03 -2.08
C GLN A 25 5.92 -0.57 -0.67
N GLU A 26 6.30 -1.34 0.35
CA GLU A 26 6.15 -0.94 1.76
C GLU A 26 6.94 0.35 2.06
N LYS A 27 8.23 0.38 1.68
CA LYS A 27 9.07 1.57 1.85
C LYS A 27 8.54 2.79 1.07
N GLU A 28 8.00 2.58 -0.12
CA GLU A 28 7.40 3.65 -0.91
C GLU A 28 6.17 4.23 -0.20
N GLN A 29 5.28 3.38 0.31
CA GLN A 29 4.11 3.80 1.09
C GLN A 29 4.50 4.57 2.35
N ASP A 30 5.53 4.12 3.06
CA ASP A 30 6.05 4.82 4.24
C ASP A 30 6.60 6.20 3.90
N ILE A 31 7.39 6.34 2.83
CA ILE A 31 7.91 7.64 2.40
C ILE A 31 6.76 8.57 1.99
N GLN A 32 5.74 8.08 1.30
CA GLN A 32 4.56 8.87 0.91
C GLN A 32 3.76 9.36 2.12
N LYS A 33 3.62 8.52 3.16
CA LYS A 33 3.00 8.90 4.43
C LYS A 33 3.77 10.02 5.12
N GLU A 34 5.09 9.93 5.14
CA GLU A 34 5.97 10.96 5.70
C GLU A 34 5.90 12.28 4.91
N ILE A 35 5.78 12.22 3.57
CA ILE A 35 5.56 13.42 2.74
C ILE A 35 4.25 14.09 3.13
N SER A 36 3.17 13.32 3.22
CA SER A 36 1.85 13.82 3.62
C SER A 36 1.87 14.47 5.00
N TYR A 37 2.68 13.95 5.93
CA TYR A 37 2.89 14.57 7.23
C TYR A 37 3.69 15.88 7.11
N ALA A 38 4.80 15.88 6.37
CA ALA A 38 5.63 17.07 6.18
C ALA A 38 4.88 18.21 5.48
N GLU A 39 3.99 17.90 4.54
CA GLU A 39 3.08 18.85 3.87
C GLU A 39 2.14 19.54 4.87
N LYS A 40 1.52 18.78 5.78
CA LYS A 40 0.66 19.35 6.84
C LYS A 40 1.40 20.34 7.74
N HIS A 41 2.71 20.18 7.89
CA HIS A 41 3.57 21.04 8.70
C HIS A 41 4.34 22.09 7.89
N ASN A 42 4.07 22.24 6.59
CA ASN A 42 4.75 23.17 5.68
C ASN A 42 6.29 23.07 5.74
N ASN A 43 6.83 21.86 5.99
CA ASN A 43 8.27 21.66 6.13
C ASN A 43 8.90 21.36 4.76
N GLN A 44 9.13 22.40 3.96
CA GLN A 44 9.61 22.25 2.58
C GLN A 44 10.95 21.51 2.47
N ASN A 45 11.86 21.72 3.42
CA ASN A 45 13.15 21.04 3.43
C ASN A 45 12.98 19.52 3.60
N ARG A 46 12.09 19.10 4.49
CA ARG A 46 11.75 17.69 4.70
C ARG A 46 11.05 17.10 3.48
N ILE A 47 10.10 17.82 2.87
CA ILE A 47 9.40 17.41 1.65
C ILE A 47 10.41 17.16 0.51
N ASN A 48 11.34 18.09 0.30
CA ASN A 48 12.37 17.96 -0.75
C ASN A 48 13.27 16.73 -0.52
N GLY A 49 13.70 16.50 0.72
CA GLY A 49 14.50 15.33 1.08
C GLY A 49 13.75 14.01 0.87
N LEU A 50 12.47 13.95 1.28
CA LEU A 50 11.63 12.76 1.10
C LEU A 50 11.33 12.48 -0.38
N ASN A 51 11.08 13.51 -1.19
CA ASN A 51 10.88 13.34 -2.64
C ASN A 51 12.15 12.82 -3.33
N LYS A 52 13.33 13.28 -2.92
CA LYS A 52 14.60 12.72 -3.40
C LYS A 52 14.73 11.25 -3.02
N ALA A 53 14.49 10.90 -1.76
CA ALA A 53 14.54 9.51 -1.30
C ALA A 53 13.53 8.60 -2.02
N LEU A 54 12.33 9.10 -2.30
CA LEU A 54 11.31 8.40 -3.09
C LEU A 54 11.77 8.12 -4.52
N SER A 55 12.35 9.13 -5.17
CA SER A 55 12.91 9.00 -6.52
C SER A 55 14.06 7.98 -6.56
N GLU A 56 14.97 8.05 -5.59
CA GLU A 56 16.08 7.09 -5.46
C GLU A 56 15.58 5.67 -5.19
N LEU A 57 14.57 5.51 -4.33
CA LEU A 57 13.95 4.20 -4.07
C LEU A 57 13.34 3.62 -5.35
N ARG A 58 12.59 4.40 -6.11
CA ARG A 58 11.98 3.95 -7.37
C ARG A 58 13.00 3.63 -8.45
N ALA A 59 14.10 4.38 -8.50
CA ALA A 59 15.18 4.16 -9.47
C ALA A 59 16.06 2.95 -9.13
N ASN A 60 16.27 2.67 -7.83
CA ASN A 60 17.21 1.64 -7.38
C ASN A 60 16.54 0.40 -6.80
N CYS A 61 15.22 0.42 -6.59
CA CYS A 61 14.51 -0.78 -6.24
C CYS A 61 14.38 -1.67 -7.47
N THR A 62 15.34 -2.58 -7.60
CA THR A 62 15.17 -3.81 -8.36
C THR A 62 14.82 -4.90 -7.36
N ASP A 63 13.68 -5.58 -7.56
CA ASP A 63 13.15 -6.66 -6.72
C ASP A 63 14.17 -7.80 -6.46
N SER A 64 15.26 -7.85 -7.23
CA SER A 64 16.40 -8.75 -7.09
C SER A 64 17.23 -8.60 -5.81
N LYS A 65 17.03 -7.58 -4.97
CA LYS A 65 17.71 -7.45 -3.67
C LYS A 65 16.91 -8.00 -2.49
N LEU A 66 15.68 -8.46 -2.71
CA LEU A 66 14.88 -9.20 -1.72
C LEU A 66 14.66 -10.64 -2.17
N ARG A 67 15.75 -11.40 -2.17
CA ARG A 67 15.64 -12.83 -1.95
C ARG A 67 15.90 -13.01 -0.46
N CYS A 68 14.84 -13.32 0.28
CA CYS A 68 14.97 -13.87 1.64
C CYS A 68 15.84 -15.14 1.61
#